data_AF-A0A918ZWN5-F1
#
_entry.id   AF-A0A918ZWN5-F1
#
_cell.length_a   1.000
_cell.length_b   1.000
_cell.length_c   1.000
_cell.angle_alpha   90.00
_cell.angle_beta   90.00
_cell.angle_gamma   90.00
#
_symmetry.space_group_name_H-M   'P 1'
#
loop_
_entity.id
_entity.type
_entity.pdbx_description
1 polymer ?
#
loop_
_entity_poly.entity_id
_entity_poly.type
_entity_poly.pdbx_seq_one_letter_code
_entity_poly.pdbx_strand_id
1 'polypeptide(L)'
;MYKRLEGRYEPSVRGWRKYKIRVTEDAVVGAVTGRPAAPRTLLVGRYDTGGRLRYLGRSTTVPQAAGRALAELLTPAGADHPWRGRTFSAGWGTRESLHVTLVRPELVVELGVDVARDGAGRWRHPARWHRARPDLAAADTPPFAPGPGD
;
A
#
# COMPACT_ATOMS: atom_id res chain seq x y z
N MET A 1 -2.87 -25.44 5.37
CA MET A 1 -3.44 -26.79 5.35
C MET A 1 -2.62 -27.65 6.28
N TYR A 2 -3.23 -28.08 7.39
CA TYR A 2 -2.68 -29.06 8.34
C TYR A 2 -3.92 -29.82 8.84
N LYS A 3 -4.01 -31.13 8.57
CA LYS A 3 -5.14 -31.98 9.01
C LYS A 3 -4.70 -32.75 10.24
N ARG A 4 -5.44 -32.60 11.35
CA ARG A 4 -5.55 -33.66 12.36
C ARG A 4 -6.71 -34.55 11.96
N LEU A 5 -6.47 -35.87 11.95
CA LEU A 5 -7.50 -36.89 11.80
C LEU A 5 -8.41 -36.88 13.04
N GLU A 6 -9.66 -37.30 12.85
CA GLU A 6 -10.70 -37.56 13.85
C GLU A 6 -11.64 -36.38 14.18
N GLY A 7 -12.64 -36.21 13.31
CA GLY A 7 -13.85 -35.42 13.59
C GLY A 7 -14.93 -35.75 12.55
N ARG A 8 -16.09 -36.23 13.00
CA ARG A 8 -17.25 -36.57 12.14
C ARG A 8 -17.65 -35.39 11.26
N TYR A 9 -17.97 -35.67 10.00
CA TYR A 9 -18.42 -34.69 9.01
C TYR A 9 -19.92 -34.41 9.21
N GLU A 10 -20.26 -33.21 9.66
CA GLU A 10 -21.64 -32.71 9.74
C GLU A 10 -21.91 -31.75 8.56
N PRO A 11 -22.77 -32.12 7.60
CA PRO A 11 -22.97 -31.33 6.38
C PRO A 11 -24.07 -30.29 6.59
N SER A 12 -23.83 -29.22 7.36
CA SER A 12 -24.70 -28.03 7.29
C SER A 12 -24.18 -26.81 8.06
N VAL A 13 -23.06 -26.21 7.63
CA VAL A 13 -22.84 -24.77 7.88
C VAL A 13 -22.12 -24.13 6.69
N ARG A 14 -22.79 -23.19 6.02
CA ARG A 14 -22.17 -22.22 5.11
C ARG A 14 -21.22 -21.35 5.93
N GLY A 15 -19.97 -21.79 6.05
CA GLY A 15 -18.97 -21.15 6.90
C GLY A 15 -17.60 -21.13 6.25
N TRP A 16 -17.47 -20.59 5.04
CA TRP A 16 -16.15 -20.23 4.51
C TRP A 16 -15.57 -19.09 5.36
N ARG A 17 -14.93 -19.40 6.49
CA ARG A 17 -14.04 -18.47 7.20
C ARG A 17 -12.74 -18.43 6.42
N LYS A 18 -12.67 -17.51 5.47
CA LYS A 18 -11.43 -17.15 4.79
C LYS A 18 -10.47 -16.57 5.83
N TYR A 19 -9.55 -17.39 6.33
CA TYR A 19 -8.45 -16.96 7.17
C TYR A 19 -7.49 -16.15 6.30
N LYS A 20 -7.70 -14.83 6.21
CA LYS A 20 -6.71 -13.91 5.61
C LYS A 20 -5.69 -13.58 6.68
N ILE A 21 -4.51 -14.19 6.59
CA ILE A 21 -3.33 -13.71 7.33
C ILE A 21 -3.09 -12.28 6.85
N ARG A 22 -3.37 -11.29 7.71
CA ARG A 22 -3.09 -9.88 7.44
C ARG A 22 -1.68 -9.61 7.94
N VAL A 23 -0.78 -9.31 7.02
CA VAL A 23 0.59 -8.90 7.34
C VAL A 23 0.60 -7.38 7.32
N THR A 24 1.25 -6.75 8.30
CA THR A 24 1.53 -5.30 8.24
C THR A 24 2.85 -5.08 7.54
N GLU A 25 2.90 -4.10 6.66
CA GLU A 25 4.09 -3.75 5.90
C GLU A 25 4.31 -2.24 5.91
N ASP A 26 5.56 -1.83 6.14
CA ASP A 26 5.97 -0.45 6.06
C ASP A 26 6.25 -0.06 4.61
N ALA A 27 5.75 1.09 4.18
CA ALA A 27 5.92 1.60 2.83
C ALA A 27 6.02 3.13 2.80
N VAL A 28 6.70 3.66 1.79
CA VAL A 28 6.95 5.09 1.61
C VAL A 28 5.82 5.72 0.80
N VAL A 29 5.26 6.83 1.27
CA VAL A 29 4.20 7.57 0.56
C VAL A 29 4.83 8.45 -0.52
N GLY A 30 4.51 8.21 -1.79
CA GLY A 30 4.97 9.05 -2.91
C GLY A 30 3.85 9.88 -3.55
N ALA A 31 2.59 9.59 -3.25
CA ALA A 31 1.46 10.38 -3.72
C ALA A 31 0.21 10.16 -2.87
N VAL A 32 -0.73 11.09 -2.95
CA VAL A 32 -2.04 11.00 -2.31
C VAL A 32 -3.16 11.34 -3.29
N THR A 33 -4.37 10.88 -2.99
CA THR A 33 -5.59 11.36 -3.64
C THR A 33 -6.37 12.28 -2.71
N GLY A 34 -7.29 13.06 -3.28
CA GLY A 34 -8.02 14.08 -2.53
C GLY A 34 -7.20 15.36 -2.40
N ARG A 35 -7.57 16.21 -1.44
CA ARG A 35 -6.84 17.46 -1.21
C ARG A 35 -5.57 17.17 -0.40
N PRO A 36 -4.46 17.87 -0.63
CA PRO A 36 -3.24 17.70 0.19
C PRO A 36 -3.50 17.92 1.68
N ALA A 37 -4.37 18.87 2.04
CA ALA A 37 -4.80 19.13 3.42
C ALA A 37 -5.77 18.06 4.00
N ALA A 38 -6.26 17.14 3.16
CA ALA A 38 -7.20 16.09 3.55
C ALA A 38 -7.06 14.87 2.62
N PRO A 39 -5.93 14.17 2.65
CA PRO A 39 -5.67 13.02 1.80
C PRO A 39 -6.68 11.90 2.07
N ARG A 40 -7.21 11.33 0.98
CA ARG A 40 -8.23 10.27 1.03
C ARG A 40 -7.64 8.87 0.87
N THR A 41 -6.68 8.70 -0.02
CA THR A 41 -5.94 7.43 -0.18
C THR A 41 -4.48 7.73 -0.45
N LEU A 42 -3.61 6.80 -0.06
CA LEU A 42 -2.16 6.89 -0.22
C LEU A 42 -1.72 5.99 -1.36
N LEU A 43 -0.79 6.49 -2.18
CA LEU A 43 -0.05 5.71 -3.15
C LEU A 43 1.36 5.52 -2.60
N VAL A 44 1.73 4.26 -2.42
CA VAL A 44 2.94 3.90 -1.69
C VAL A 44 3.88 3.06 -2.54
N GLY A 45 5.16 3.14 -2.18
CA GLY A 45 6.23 2.41 -2.81
C GLY A 45 7.32 2.02 -1.82
N ARG A 46 8.35 1.38 -2.35
CA ARG A 46 9.60 1.10 -1.65
C ARG A 46 10.75 1.44 -2.57
N TYR A 47 11.87 1.88 -2.00
CA TYR A 47 13.09 2.04 -2.75
C TYR A 47 13.67 0.67 -3.10
N ASP A 48 14.09 0.49 -4.35
CA ASP A 48 14.94 -0.65 -4.71
C ASP A 48 16.40 -0.36 -4.35
N THR A 49 17.28 -1.36 -4.52
CA THR A 49 18.72 -1.23 -4.28
C THR A 49 19.40 -0.22 -5.21
N GLY A 50 18.74 0.19 -6.29
CA GLY A 50 19.20 1.25 -7.20
C GLY A 50 18.66 2.63 -6.86
N GLY A 51 18.01 2.81 -5.70
CA GLY A 51 17.49 4.09 -5.25
C GLY A 51 16.23 4.55 -6.00
N ARG A 52 15.56 3.67 -6.75
CA ARG A 52 14.33 4.01 -7.46
C ARG A 52 13.11 3.68 -6.62
N LEU A 53 12.18 4.64 -6.51
CA LEU A 53 10.91 4.42 -5.81
C LEU A 53 9.97 3.55 -6.66
N ARG A 54 9.85 2.28 -6.30
CA ARG A 54 8.99 1.29 -6.96
C ARG A 54 7.59 1.34 -6.35
N TYR A 55 6.60 1.56 -7.20
CA TYR A 55 5.19 1.57 -6.78
C TYR A 55 4.76 0.18 -6.28
N LEU A 56 4.24 0.13 -5.06
CA LEU A 56 3.73 -1.09 -4.43
C LEU A 56 2.22 -1.21 -4.52
N GLY A 57 1.50 -0.11 -4.35
CA GLY A 57 0.05 -0.16 -4.33
C GLY A 57 -0.59 1.08 -3.73
N ARG A 58 -1.91 0.98 -3.60
CA ARG A 58 -2.76 2.02 -3.03
C ARG A 58 -3.32 1.57 -1.68
N SER A 59 -3.52 2.50 -0.76
CA SER A 59 -4.27 2.21 0.46
C SER A 59 -5.78 2.16 0.21
N THR A 60 -6.54 1.62 1.16
CA THR A 60 -7.96 1.94 1.32
C THR A 60 -8.13 3.41 1.69
N THR A 61 -9.39 3.88 1.73
CA THR A 61 -9.70 5.20 2.26
C THR A 61 -9.14 5.36 3.68
N VAL A 62 -8.40 6.45 3.88
CA VAL A 62 -7.86 6.86 5.17
C VAL A 62 -8.97 7.60 5.94
N PRO A 63 -9.18 7.30 7.24
CA PRO A 63 -10.11 8.06 8.07
C PRO A 63 -9.80 9.55 8.05
N GLN A 64 -10.81 10.42 8.08
CA GLN A 64 -10.62 11.87 7.95
C GLN A 64 -9.63 12.46 8.97
N ALA A 65 -9.70 12.03 10.23
CA ALA A 65 -8.80 12.47 11.29
C ALA A 65 -7.34 12.07 10.99
N ALA A 66 -7.11 10.83 10.54
CA ALA A 66 -5.79 10.36 10.13
C ALA A 66 -5.30 11.09 8.87
N GLY A 67 -6.21 11.42 7.93
CA GLY A 67 -5.89 12.22 6.76
C GLY A 67 -5.36 13.60 7.15
N ARG A 68 -6.01 14.28 8.11
CA ARG A 68 -5.52 15.59 8.61
C ARG A 68 -4.16 15.45 9.30
N ALA A 69 -3.96 14.44 10.14
CA ALA A 69 -2.66 14.19 10.76
C ALA A 69 -1.55 13.91 9.73
N LEU A 70 -1.87 13.18 8.65
CA LEU A 70 -0.95 12.95 7.54
C LEU A 70 -0.63 14.25 6.80
N ALA A 71 -1.59 15.14 6.61
CA ALA A 71 -1.35 16.40 5.90
C ALA A 71 -0.24 17.24 6.55
N GLU A 72 -0.14 17.22 7.88
CA GLU A 72 0.94 17.92 8.62
C GLU A 72 2.31 17.27 8.44
N LEU A 73 2.36 15.98 8.11
CA LEU A 73 3.60 15.21 7.89
C LEU A 73 4.02 15.16 6.42
N LEU A 74 3.09 15.45 5.50
CA LEU A 74 3.30 15.35 4.07
C LEU A 74 3.91 16.65 3.54
N THR A 75 5.06 16.51 2.88
CA THR A 75 5.67 17.64 2.18
C THR A 75 5.28 17.59 0.70
N PRO A 76 4.88 18.72 0.08
CA PRO A 76 4.62 18.79 -1.37
C PRO A 76 5.83 18.33 -2.19
N ALA A 77 5.59 17.61 -3.28
CA ALA A 77 6.67 17.13 -4.15
C ALA A 77 7.42 18.28 -4.86
N GLY A 78 8.74 18.14 -4.98
CA GLY A 78 9.58 18.96 -5.84
C GLY A 78 9.55 18.55 -7.31
N ALA A 79 10.27 19.28 -8.16
CA ALA A 79 10.34 19.01 -9.60
C ALA A 79 10.99 17.65 -9.94
N ASP A 80 11.88 17.14 -9.09
CA ASP A 80 12.62 15.89 -9.30
C ASP A 80 11.89 14.65 -8.76
N HIS A 81 10.58 14.74 -8.55
CA HIS A 81 9.82 13.65 -7.96
C HIS A 81 9.89 12.36 -8.81
N PRO A 82 10.18 11.18 -8.22
CA PRO A 82 10.41 9.94 -8.97
C PRO A 82 9.19 9.43 -9.76
N TRP A 83 7.99 9.88 -9.39
CA TRP A 83 6.75 9.57 -10.11
C TRP A 83 6.20 10.75 -10.93
N ARG A 84 7.01 11.76 -11.21
CA ARG A 84 6.60 12.86 -12.09
C ARG A 84 6.31 12.33 -13.50
N GLY A 85 5.17 12.71 -14.07
CA GLY A 85 4.70 12.22 -15.38
C GLY A 85 4.16 10.78 -15.39
N ARG A 86 4.12 10.10 -14.24
CA ARG A 86 3.52 8.75 -14.12
C ARG A 86 2.00 8.86 -13.99
N THR A 87 1.28 8.06 -14.78
CA THR A 87 -0.16 7.85 -14.63
C THR A 87 -0.44 6.69 -13.68
N PHE A 88 -1.41 6.87 -12.78
CA PHE A 88 -1.91 5.83 -11.89
C PHE A 88 -3.34 5.45 -12.27
N SER A 89 -3.67 4.17 -12.25
CA SER A 89 -5.04 3.70 -12.56
C SER A 89 -5.93 3.72 -11.32
N ALA A 90 -7.19 4.11 -11.49
CA ALA A 90 -8.17 4.15 -10.40
C ALA A 90 -8.60 2.76 -9.91
N GLY A 91 -8.47 1.73 -10.75
CA GLY A 91 -8.80 0.35 -10.44
C GLY A 91 -7.97 -0.64 -11.25
N TRP A 92 -8.01 -1.91 -10.83
CA TRP A 92 -7.41 -2.99 -11.60
C TRP A 92 -8.21 -3.18 -12.90
N GLY A 93 -7.55 -3.06 -14.05
CA GLY A 93 -8.19 -3.24 -15.37
C GLY A 93 -8.95 -2.02 -15.91
N THR A 94 -8.96 -0.88 -15.21
CA THR A 94 -9.55 0.35 -15.74
C THR A 94 -8.48 1.25 -16.37
N ARG A 95 -8.80 1.86 -17.52
CA ARG A 95 -7.99 2.94 -18.13
C ARG A 95 -8.23 4.30 -17.47
N GLU A 96 -9.10 4.35 -16.46
CA GLU A 96 -9.41 5.59 -15.75
C GLU A 96 -8.19 6.07 -14.97
N SER A 97 -7.74 7.27 -15.31
CA SER A 97 -6.59 7.91 -14.68
C SER A 97 -7.00 8.48 -13.33
N LEU A 98 -6.27 8.08 -12.30
CA LEU A 98 -6.44 8.57 -10.94
C LEU A 98 -5.74 9.91 -10.79
N HIS A 99 -6.49 10.94 -10.41
CA HIS A 99 -5.91 12.24 -10.07
C HIS A 99 -5.20 12.13 -8.72
N VAL A 100 -3.89 12.36 -8.74
CA VAL A 100 -3.03 12.27 -7.56
C VAL A 100 -2.23 13.54 -7.37
N THR A 101 -1.96 13.89 -6.12
CA THR A 101 -0.96 14.90 -5.76
C THR A 101 0.30 14.19 -5.31
N LEU A 102 1.42 14.49 -5.95
CA LEU A 102 2.72 13.95 -5.58
C LEU A 102 3.19 14.62 -4.28
N VAL A 103 3.81 13.85 -3.41
CA VAL A 103 4.38 14.28 -2.13
C VAL A 103 5.80 13.76 -2.02
N ARG A 104 6.67 14.43 -1.27
CA ARG A 104 8.05 13.96 -1.10
C ARG A 104 8.03 12.53 -0.53
N PRO A 105 8.76 11.59 -1.17
CA PRO A 105 8.78 10.19 -0.78
C PRO A 105 9.67 9.92 0.44
N GLU A 106 9.30 10.53 1.57
CA GLU A 106 10.05 10.49 2.82
C GLU A 106 9.21 9.90 3.96
N LEU A 107 7.91 10.16 3.96
CA LEU A 107 7.00 9.67 4.99
C LEU A 107 6.77 8.17 4.85
N VAL A 108 7.14 7.41 5.89
CA VAL A 108 6.83 5.98 6.02
C VAL A 108 5.48 5.79 6.71
N VAL A 109 4.72 4.82 6.22
CA VAL A 109 3.43 4.42 6.79
C VAL A 109 3.35 2.91 6.93
N GLU A 110 2.70 2.47 8.00
CA GLU A 110 2.40 1.06 8.24
C GLU A 110 1.03 0.74 7.63
N LEU A 111 0.96 -0.31 6.82
CA LEU A 111 -0.24 -0.72 6.10
C LEU A 111 -0.53 -2.21 6.27
N GLY A 112 -1.78 -2.56 6.56
CA GLY A 112 -2.26 -3.93 6.59
C GLY A 112 -2.49 -4.45 5.17
N VAL A 113 -1.62 -5.33 4.69
CA VAL A 113 -1.65 -5.87 3.33
C VAL A 113 -2.20 -7.28 3.27
N ASP A 114 -2.70 -7.62 2.09
CA ASP A 114 -2.98 -9.01 1.73
C ASP A 114 -1.72 -9.63 1.12
N VAL A 115 -1.47 -10.92 1.40
CA VAL A 115 -0.32 -11.65 0.84
C VAL A 115 -0.33 -11.77 -0.69
N ALA A 116 -1.45 -11.52 -1.37
CA ALA A 116 -1.51 -11.60 -2.82
C ALA A 116 -0.72 -10.47 -3.52
N ARG A 117 0.40 -10.85 -4.15
CA ARG A 117 1.21 -10.00 -5.03
C ARG A 117 0.96 -10.30 -6.51
N ASP A 118 1.19 -9.33 -7.39
CA ASP A 118 1.31 -9.58 -8.83
C ASP A 118 2.73 -9.99 -9.23
N GLY A 119 2.94 -10.37 -10.50
CA GLY A 119 4.27 -10.78 -11.00
C GLY A 119 5.32 -9.67 -10.95
N ALA A 120 4.91 -8.42 -10.74
CA ALA A 120 5.80 -7.28 -10.52
C ALA A 120 5.99 -6.98 -9.01
N GLY A 121 5.53 -7.84 -8.09
CA GLY A 121 5.68 -7.64 -6.65
C GLY A 121 4.72 -6.60 -6.04
N ARG A 122 3.74 -6.10 -6.78
CA ARG A 122 2.77 -5.09 -6.28
C ARG A 122 1.61 -5.73 -5.54
N TRP A 123 0.97 -4.99 -4.65
CA TRP A 123 -0.25 -5.43 -3.98
C TRP A 123 -1.41 -5.49 -4.96
N ARG A 124 -2.05 -6.66 -5.05
CA ARG A 124 -3.27 -6.82 -5.86
C ARG A 124 -4.49 -6.16 -5.22
N HIS A 125 -4.49 -6.03 -3.89
CA HIS A 125 -5.59 -5.46 -3.12
C HIS A 125 -5.16 -4.16 -2.45
N PRO A 126 -6.05 -3.16 -2.32
CA PRO A 126 -5.74 -1.96 -1.55
C PRO A 126 -5.38 -2.31 -0.10
N ALA A 127 -4.28 -1.72 0.39
CA ALA A 127 -3.78 -1.98 1.73
C ALA A 127 -4.51 -1.13 2.77
N ARG A 128 -4.83 -1.70 3.92
CA ARG A 128 -5.54 -0.97 4.97
C ARG A 128 -4.61 -0.01 5.68
N TRP A 129 -5.03 1.24 5.81
CA TRP A 129 -4.36 2.21 6.67
C TRP A 129 -4.22 1.67 8.10
N HIS A 130 -3.01 1.77 8.66
CA HIS A 130 -2.72 1.42 10.05
C HIS A 130 -2.27 2.66 10.83
N ARG A 131 -1.05 3.15 10.59
CA ARG A 131 -0.50 4.35 11.25
C ARG A 131 0.63 4.99 10.44
N ALA A 132 0.90 6.27 10.73
CA ALA A 132 2.10 6.93 10.24
C ALA A 132 3.31 6.47 11.06
N ARG A 133 4.48 6.42 10.43
CA ARG A 133 5.75 6.07 11.05
C ARG A 133 6.78 7.19 10.82
N PRO A 134 6.55 8.41 11.35
CA PRO A 134 7.53 9.50 11.24
C PRO A 134 8.83 9.20 11.99
N ASP A 135 8.83 8.16 12.83
CA ASP A 135 10.00 7.58 13.49
C ASP A 135 10.92 6.80 12.54
N LEU A 136 10.48 6.47 11.32
CA LEU A 136 11.26 5.75 10.32
C LEU A 136 11.60 6.64 9.13
N ALA A 137 12.83 6.49 8.62
CA ALA A 137 13.21 7.03 7.34
C ALA A 137 12.85 6.06 6.21
N ALA A 138 12.72 6.59 4.98
CA ALA A 138 12.45 5.76 3.81
C ALA A 138 13.51 4.65 3.59
N ALA A 139 14.76 4.90 4.00
CA ALA A 139 15.86 3.94 3.95
C ALA A 139 15.75 2.78 4.95
N ASP A 140 14.97 2.95 6.03
CA ASP A 140 14.72 1.91 7.02
C ASP A 140 13.66 0.89 6.54
N THR A 141 12.96 1.21 5.44
CA THR A 141 12.02 0.27 4.83
C THR A 141 12.79 -0.82 4.07
N PRO A 142 12.34 -2.09 4.12
CA PRO A 142 13.00 -3.16 3.36
C PRO A 142 13.00 -2.80 1.87
N PRO A 143 14.05 -3.13 1.12
CA PRO A 143 14.12 -2.79 -0.29
C PRO A 143 12.99 -3.47 -1.05
N PHE A 144 12.56 -2.84 -2.15
CA PHE A 144 11.61 -3.46 -3.06
C PHE A 144 12.21 -4.75 -3.64
N ALA A 145 11.58 -5.88 -3.34
CA ALA A 145 11.87 -7.16 -3.97
C ALA A 145 10.80 -7.44 -5.04
N PRO A 146 11.18 -7.67 -6.32
CA PRO A 146 10.23 -8.21 -7.28
C PRO A 146 9.71 -9.56 -6.77
N GLY A 147 8.45 -9.88 -7.08
CA GLY A 147 7.95 -11.24 -6.85
C GLY A 147 8.84 -12.25 -7.58
N PRO A 148 8.91 -13.52 -7.12
CA PRO A 148 9.61 -14.55 -7.89
C PRO A 148 9.05 -14.52 -9.31
N GLY A 149 9.92 -14.22 -10.28
CA GLY A 149 9.57 -14.26 -11.69
C GLY A 149 9.13 -15.67 -12.03
N ASP A 150 8.00 -15.78 -12.74
CA ASP A 150 7.58 -17.01 -13.40
C ASP A 150 8.49 -17.25 -14.62
#